data_AF-A0AAP9DQM0-F1
#
_entry.id   AF-A0AAP9DQM0-F1
#
_cell.length_a   1.000
_cell.length_b   1.000
_cell.length_c   1.000
_cell.angle_alpha   90.00
_cell.angle_beta   90.00
_cell.angle_gamma   90.00
#
_symmetry.space_group_name_H-M   'P 1'
#
loop_
_entity.id
_entity.type
_entity.pdbx_description
1 polymer ?
#
loop_
_entity_poly.entity_id
_entity_poly.type
_entity_poly.pdbx_seq_one_letter_code
_entity_poly.pdbx_strand_id
1 'polypeptide(L)'
;MRKDIKRSHIVKKGERNMGYKLITVHAGHNAFVPGATGCGYKEHEVAREFAAMLIDAFNQAGQTVACTTDDMGKTQNENLANIVCNCNNYNKDGRLDISLHLNAAASTATGVEVLYYDQQALSASVSRAISEAVGIRDRGAKERKELRVLNSTNAPAILIELAFITNPDDMRKLLNNKHNVITSIVKTVTGREVPVTSGKKKIVTGGLSIAAIHEISQMFLEKRFWAQIQFLNNGTSYAVTGELSGENLARAEKWFHEHGWSYELRDA
;
A
#
# COMPACT_ATOMS: atom_id res chain seq x y z
N MET A 1 -45.62 47.38 -9.72
CA MET A 1 -45.67 45.94 -10.07
C MET A 1 -44.23 45.43 -10.23
N ARG A 2 -43.59 45.02 -9.13
CA ARG A 2 -42.24 44.40 -9.18
C ARG A 2 -42.45 42.89 -9.08
N LYS A 3 -42.00 42.14 -10.08
CA LYS A 3 -42.07 40.68 -10.13
C LYS A 3 -40.97 40.10 -9.24
N ASP A 4 -41.35 39.36 -8.23
CA ASP A 4 -40.45 38.58 -7.38
C ASP A 4 -39.82 37.44 -8.19
N ILE A 5 -38.51 37.53 -8.41
CA ILE A 5 -37.72 36.44 -8.98
C ILE A 5 -37.41 35.47 -7.84
N LYS A 6 -38.15 34.36 -7.78
CA LYS A 6 -37.82 33.22 -6.92
C LYS A 6 -36.46 32.64 -7.37
N ARG A 7 -35.43 32.79 -6.54
CA ARG A 7 -34.18 32.03 -6.66
C ARG A 7 -34.49 30.54 -6.46
N SER A 8 -34.47 29.78 -7.56
CA SER A 8 -34.50 28.33 -7.53
C SER A 8 -33.32 27.82 -6.71
N HIS A 9 -33.63 27.10 -5.63
CA HIS A 9 -32.66 26.25 -4.96
C HIS A 9 -32.22 25.18 -5.95
N ILE A 10 -31.06 25.38 -6.57
CA ILE A 10 -30.33 24.28 -7.20
C ILE A 10 -29.81 23.43 -6.04
N VAL A 11 -30.58 22.41 -5.67
CA VAL A 11 -30.08 21.31 -4.85
C VAL A 11 -28.98 20.66 -5.67
N LYS A 12 -27.72 20.87 -5.28
CA LYS A 12 -26.61 20.05 -5.76
C LYS A 12 -26.99 18.60 -5.45
N LYS A 13 -27.20 17.81 -6.51
CA LYS A 13 -27.43 16.37 -6.43
C LYS A 13 -26.32 15.77 -5.55
N GLY A 14 -26.72 15.20 -4.42
CA GLY A 14 -25.89 15.02 -3.24
C GLY A 14 -24.53 14.37 -3.49
N GLU A 15 -23.52 14.94 -2.85
CA GLU A 15 -22.33 14.20 -2.46
C GLU A 15 -22.80 13.04 -1.57
N ARG A 16 -22.87 11.83 -2.15
CA ARG A 16 -23.10 10.61 -1.37
C ARG A 16 -21.93 10.49 -0.40
N ASN A 17 -22.21 10.32 0.88
CA ASN A 17 -21.23 9.86 1.85
C ASN A 17 -20.77 8.44 1.41
N MET A 18 -19.68 8.37 0.64
CA MET A 18 -19.17 7.17 -0.06
C MET A 18 -18.08 6.47 0.76
N GLY A 19 -18.32 6.21 2.04
CA GLY A 19 -17.36 5.51 2.89
C GLY A 19 -17.89 4.14 3.30
N TYR A 20 -17.12 3.08 3.08
CA TYR A 20 -17.32 1.83 3.79
C TYR A 20 -17.13 2.07 5.30
N LYS A 21 -18.02 1.53 6.14
CA LYS A 21 -17.90 1.62 7.61
C LYS A 21 -16.68 0.84 8.11
N LEU A 22 -16.34 -0.24 7.42
CA LEU A 22 -15.19 -1.08 7.69
C LEU A 22 -14.62 -1.59 6.36
N ILE A 23 -13.31 -1.61 6.25
CA ILE A 23 -12.61 -2.35 5.20
C ILE A 23 -11.86 -3.50 5.87
N THR A 24 -11.99 -4.72 5.36
CA THR A 24 -11.05 -5.79 5.74
C THR A 24 -10.03 -5.96 4.62
N VAL A 25 -8.78 -6.19 5.00
CA VAL A 25 -7.68 -6.43 4.07
C VAL A 25 -6.99 -7.72 4.48
N HIS A 26 -6.74 -8.59 3.51
CA HIS A 26 -5.88 -9.75 3.71
C HIS A 26 -4.89 -9.91 2.55
N ALA A 27 -3.72 -10.43 2.90
CA ALA A 27 -2.86 -11.06 1.91
C ALA A 27 -3.45 -12.42 1.55
N GLY A 28 -3.56 -12.71 0.26
CA GLY A 28 -3.72 -14.08 -0.20
C GLY A 28 -2.53 -14.92 0.23
N HIS A 29 -2.74 -16.24 0.36
CA HIS A 29 -1.67 -17.20 0.65
C HIS A 29 -1.03 -17.00 2.04
N ASN A 30 -0.14 -17.92 2.41
CA ASN A 30 0.66 -17.84 3.64
C ASN A 30 1.95 -18.67 3.52
N ALA A 31 2.75 -18.75 4.58
CA ALA A 31 4.02 -19.46 4.55
C ALA A 31 3.92 -20.97 4.19
N PHE A 32 2.78 -21.62 4.50
CA PHE A 32 2.53 -23.02 4.17
C PHE A 32 1.94 -23.20 2.77
N VAL A 33 1.18 -22.21 2.29
CA VAL A 33 0.52 -22.19 0.98
C VAL A 33 1.01 -20.94 0.24
N PRO A 34 2.26 -20.92 -0.25
CA PRO A 34 2.97 -19.67 -0.60
C PRO A 34 2.45 -18.93 -1.84
N GLY A 35 1.54 -19.55 -2.59
CA GLY A 35 1.07 -19.05 -3.88
C GLY A 35 2.12 -19.22 -4.97
N ALA A 36 2.08 -18.34 -5.95
CA ALA A 36 3.04 -18.31 -7.04
C ALA A 36 4.45 -17.89 -6.56
N THR A 37 5.46 -18.29 -7.33
CA THR A 37 6.86 -17.87 -7.14
C THR A 37 7.41 -17.42 -8.49
N GLY A 38 8.10 -16.27 -8.51
CA GLY A 38 8.63 -15.69 -9.74
C GLY A 38 9.60 -14.54 -9.44
N CYS A 39 10.57 -14.33 -10.33
CA CYS A 39 11.54 -13.23 -10.23
C CYS A 39 12.30 -13.14 -8.88
N GLY A 40 12.43 -14.25 -8.14
CA GLY A 40 13.06 -14.28 -6.81
C GLY A 40 12.12 -13.94 -5.64
N TYR A 41 10.82 -13.79 -5.89
CA TYR A 41 9.81 -13.47 -4.89
C TYR A 41 8.77 -14.59 -4.75
N LYS A 42 8.17 -14.69 -3.56
CA LYS A 42 6.98 -15.52 -3.32
C LYS A 42 5.76 -14.63 -3.14
N GLU A 43 4.63 -15.05 -3.69
CA GLU A 43 3.41 -14.27 -3.70
C GLU A 43 2.97 -13.85 -2.29
N HIS A 44 2.91 -14.78 -1.34
CA HIS A 44 2.48 -14.45 0.02
C HIS A 44 3.36 -13.43 0.74
N GLU A 45 4.65 -13.34 0.41
CA GLU A 45 5.59 -12.37 1.02
C GLU A 45 5.29 -10.96 0.49
N VAL A 46 5.12 -10.82 -0.84
CA VAL A 46 4.82 -9.54 -1.48
C VAL A 46 3.39 -9.08 -1.17
N ALA A 47 2.41 -9.98 -1.23
CA ALA A 47 1.02 -9.69 -0.88
C ALA A 47 0.88 -9.19 0.57
N ARG A 48 1.65 -9.77 1.50
CA ARG A 48 1.68 -9.36 2.90
C ARG A 48 2.28 -7.98 3.10
N GLU A 49 3.37 -7.68 2.39
CA GLU A 49 3.96 -6.34 2.40
C GLU A 49 2.93 -5.29 1.96
N PHE A 50 2.27 -5.51 0.82
CA PHE A 50 1.24 -4.60 0.31
C PHE A 50 0.01 -4.52 1.23
N ALA A 51 -0.40 -5.63 1.86
CA ALA A 51 -1.53 -5.65 2.80
C ALA A 51 -1.23 -4.78 4.03
N ALA A 52 -0.03 -4.90 4.60
CA ALA A 52 0.40 -4.07 5.73
C ALA A 52 0.42 -2.58 5.35
N MET A 53 1.04 -2.23 4.21
CA MET A 53 1.05 -0.85 3.72
C MET A 53 -0.36 -0.30 3.48
N LEU A 54 -1.27 -1.13 2.96
CA LEU A 54 -2.64 -0.71 2.65
C LEU A 54 -3.46 -0.47 3.94
N ILE A 55 -3.29 -1.33 4.94
CA ILE A 55 -3.90 -1.17 6.27
C ILE A 55 -3.43 0.14 6.91
N ASP A 56 -2.11 0.38 6.91
CA ASP A 56 -1.54 1.61 7.48
C ASP A 56 -2.06 2.85 6.75
N ALA A 57 -2.15 2.80 5.42
CA ALA A 57 -2.64 3.92 4.62
C ALA A 57 -4.14 4.19 4.82
N PHE A 58 -4.97 3.15 4.99
CA PHE A 58 -6.37 3.34 5.37
C PHE A 58 -6.51 3.98 6.75
N ASN A 59 -5.73 3.53 7.74
CA ASN A 59 -5.71 4.13 9.08
C ASN A 59 -5.29 5.62 9.02
N GLN A 60 -4.24 5.95 8.24
CA GLN A 60 -3.80 7.34 8.04
C GLN A 60 -4.86 8.20 7.36
N ALA A 61 -5.66 7.64 6.45
CA ALA A 61 -6.81 8.30 5.85
C ALA A 61 -8.07 8.32 6.77
N GLY A 62 -7.93 7.89 8.03
CA GLY A 62 -9.02 7.82 9.02
C GLY A 62 -10.09 6.78 8.73
N GLN A 63 -9.82 5.82 7.84
CA GLN A 63 -10.74 4.75 7.47
C GLN A 63 -10.57 3.58 8.44
N THR A 64 -11.66 3.14 9.07
CA THR A 64 -11.64 1.92 9.90
C THR A 64 -11.29 0.72 9.03
N VAL A 65 -10.23 0.01 9.41
CA VAL A 65 -9.70 -1.14 8.68
C VAL A 65 -9.29 -2.26 9.64
N ALA A 66 -9.40 -3.52 9.19
CA ALA A 66 -8.94 -4.69 9.93
C ALA A 66 -8.14 -5.66 9.04
N CYS A 67 -7.15 -6.32 9.62
CA CYS A 67 -6.42 -7.40 8.95
C CYS A 67 -7.19 -8.72 9.10
N THR A 68 -7.41 -9.42 7.99
CA THR A 68 -8.07 -10.74 7.97
C THR A 68 -7.20 -11.85 7.38
N THR A 69 -5.90 -11.58 7.21
CA THR A 69 -4.89 -12.54 6.74
C THR A 69 -4.87 -13.80 7.60
N ASP A 70 -4.74 -14.97 6.97
CA ASP A 70 -4.55 -16.24 7.66
C ASP A 70 -3.07 -16.65 7.64
N ASP A 71 -2.53 -16.95 8.82
CA ASP A 71 -1.16 -17.45 9.01
C ASP A 71 -1.09 -18.90 9.48
N MET A 72 -2.26 -19.54 9.66
CA MET A 72 -2.37 -20.82 10.36
C MET A 72 -2.73 -21.98 9.42
N GLY A 73 -3.47 -21.72 8.35
CA GLY A 73 -3.89 -22.75 7.40
C GLY A 73 -2.70 -23.42 6.73
N LYS A 74 -2.65 -24.75 6.73
CA LYS A 74 -1.54 -25.53 6.14
C LYS A 74 -1.84 -26.03 4.73
N THR A 75 -3.11 -25.96 4.35
CA THR A 75 -3.61 -26.30 3.01
C THR A 75 -4.34 -25.12 2.40
N GLN A 76 -4.46 -25.09 1.07
CA GLN A 76 -5.21 -24.04 0.36
C GLN A 76 -6.66 -23.92 0.86
N ASN A 77 -7.31 -25.06 1.13
CA ASN A 77 -8.68 -25.08 1.62
C ASN A 77 -8.81 -24.51 3.03
N GLU A 78 -7.85 -24.79 3.92
CA GLU A 78 -7.80 -24.20 5.26
C GLU A 78 -7.54 -22.69 5.18
N ASN A 79 -6.57 -22.26 4.37
CA ASN A 79 -6.25 -20.85 4.21
C ASN A 79 -7.46 -20.03 3.74
N LEU A 80 -8.14 -20.50 2.68
CA LEU A 80 -9.37 -19.87 2.20
C LEU A 80 -10.51 -19.92 3.23
N ALA A 81 -10.63 -21.02 3.99
CA ALA A 81 -11.65 -21.14 5.04
C ALA A 81 -11.42 -20.12 6.16
N ASN A 82 -10.17 -20.03 6.63
CA ASN A 82 -9.77 -19.14 7.71
C ASN A 82 -9.94 -17.68 7.32
N ILE A 83 -9.53 -17.29 6.10
CA ILE A 83 -9.76 -15.93 5.58
C ILE A 83 -11.25 -15.59 5.57
N VAL A 84 -12.10 -16.47 5.04
CA VAL A 84 -13.56 -16.25 5.01
C VAL A 84 -14.12 -16.14 6.43
N CYS A 85 -13.70 -17.01 7.35
CA CYS A 85 -14.09 -16.92 8.76
C CYS A 85 -13.65 -15.60 9.39
N ASN A 86 -12.41 -15.16 9.17
CA ASN A 86 -11.87 -13.91 9.67
C ASN A 86 -12.67 -12.70 9.18
N CYS A 87 -13.01 -12.64 7.88
CA CYS A 87 -13.86 -11.58 7.33
C CYS A 87 -15.27 -11.62 7.94
N ASN A 88 -15.87 -12.81 8.05
CA ASN A 88 -17.25 -12.97 8.52
C ASN A 88 -17.41 -12.74 10.04
N ASN A 89 -16.32 -12.74 10.81
CA ASN A 89 -16.30 -12.36 12.22
C ASN A 89 -16.54 -10.86 12.46
N TYR A 90 -16.43 -10.04 11.42
CA TYR A 90 -16.76 -8.61 11.48
C TYR A 90 -18.19 -8.32 11.04
N ASN A 91 -18.75 -7.19 11.49
CA ASN A 91 -20.07 -6.73 11.05
C ASN A 91 -20.10 -6.49 9.53
N LYS A 92 -21.12 -7.02 8.84
CA LYS A 92 -21.27 -6.91 7.39
C LYS A 92 -21.82 -5.56 6.90
N ASP A 93 -22.50 -4.80 7.77
CA ASP A 93 -23.14 -3.55 7.38
C ASP A 93 -22.11 -2.50 6.95
N GLY A 94 -22.14 -2.14 5.67
CA GLY A 94 -21.19 -1.19 5.08
C GLY A 94 -19.75 -1.68 5.02
N ARG A 95 -19.50 -3.00 5.01
CA ARG A 95 -18.15 -3.58 4.90
C ARG A 95 -17.74 -3.85 3.45
N LEU A 96 -16.44 -3.69 3.15
CA LEU A 96 -15.79 -4.21 1.93
C LEU A 96 -14.63 -5.11 2.33
N ASP A 97 -14.53 -6.29 1.70
CA ASP A 97 -13.41 -7.21 1.89
C ASP A 97 -12.44 -7.11 0.68
N ILE A 98 -11.16 -6.84 0.94
CA ILE A 98 -10.12 -6.70 -0.08
C ILE A 98 -9.09 -7.82 0.09
N SER A 99 -8.92 -8.63 -0.96
CA SER A 99 -7.86 -9.63 -1.06
C SER A 99 -6.74 -9.15 -1.97
N LEU A 100 -5.47 -9.27 -1.55
CA LEU A 100 -4.30 -8.91 -2.35
C LEU A 100 -3.53 -10.16 -2.82
N HIS A 101 -3.26 -10.23 -4.11
CA HIS A 101 -2.59 -11.34 -4.80
C HIS A 101 -1.61 -10.83 -5.86
N LEU A 102 -0.79 -11.75 -6.37
CA LEU A 102 0.06 -11.52 -7.55
C LEU A 102 -0.22 -12.60 -8.58
N ASN A 103 -0.43 -12.17 -9.83
CA ASN A 103 -0.74 -13.07 -10.93
C ASN A 103 0.50 -13.85 -11.36
N ALA A 104 0.31 -14.97 -12.05
CA ALA A 104 1.40 -15.76 -12.61
C ALA A 104 1.01 -16.40 -13.94
N ALA A 105 1.86 -16.23 -14.94
CA ALA A 105 1.78 -16.90 -16.24
C ALA A 105 3.18 -16.91 -16.88
N ALA A 106 3.25 -17.00 -18.21
CA ALA A 106 4.51 -16.79 -18.94
C ALA A 106 5.17 -15.46 -18.55
N SER A 107 6.51 -15.40 -18.59
CA SER A 107 7.29 -14.23 -18.16
C SER A 107 7.03 -12.94 -18.97
N THR A 108 6.32 -13.05 -20.10
CA THR A 108 5.87 -11.93 -20.95
C THR A 108 4.47 -11.44 -20.60
N ALA A 109 3.70 -12.16 -19.78
CA ALA A 109 2.40 -11.71 -19.32
C ALA A 109 2.56 -10.51 -18.39
N THR A 110 1.73 -9.48 -18.54
CA THR A 110 1.87 -8.21 -17.82
C THR A 110 0.50 -7.64 -17.49
N GLY A 111 0.45 -6.91 -16.37
CA GLY A 111 -0.62 -5.98 -16.05
C GLY A 111 -1.33 -6.27 -14.73
N VAL A 112 -2.27 -5.39 -14.42
CA VAL A 112 -3.12 -5.41 -13.23
C VAL A 112 -4.50 -5.90 -13.61
N GLU A 113 -5.13 -6.72 -12.77
CA GLU A 113 -6.56 -7.02 -12.86
C GLU A 113 -7.22 -7.04 -11.48
N VAL A 114 -8.52 -6.78 -11.43
CA VAL A 114 -9.31 -6.92 -10.20
C VAL A 114 -10.49 -7.84 -10.45
N LEU A 115 -10.54 -8.92 -9.68
CA LEU A 115 -11.55 -9.96 -9.76
C LEU A 115 -12.71 -9.63 -8.81
N TYR A 116 -13.94 -9.89 -9.23
CA TYR A 116 -15.13 -9.55 -8.47
C TYR A 116 -16.26 -10.57 -8.60
N TYR A 117 -17.15 -10.58 -7.61
CA TYR A 117 -18.45 -11.27 -7.70
C TYR A 117 -19.53 -10.34 -8.26
N ASP A 118 -19.74 -9.17 -7.63
CA ASP A 118 -20.75 -8.17 -7.99
C ASP A 118 -20.22 -6.72 -8.05
N GLN A 119 -18.96 -6.48 -7.63
CA GLN A 119 -18.34 -5.15 -7.53
C GLN A 119 -17.67 -4.68 -8.84
N GLN A 120 -18.32 -4.81 -9.99
CA GLN A 120 -17.69 -4.51 -11.30
C GLN A 120 -17.12 -3.09 -11.39
N ALA A 121 -17.91 -2.07 -11.05
CA ALA A 121 -17.51 -0.67 -11.23
C ALA A 121 -16.36 -0.25 -10.30
N LEU A 122 -16.39 -0.72 -9.05
CA LEU A 122 -15.29 -0.52 -8.10
C LEU A 122 -14.03 -1.22 -8.61
N SER A 123 -14.15 -2.48 -9.01
CA SER A 123 -13.02 -3.29 -9.50
C SER A 123 -12.36 -2.68 -10.73
N ALA A 124 -13.15 -2.15 -11.67
CA ALA A 124 -12.62 -1.48 -12.86
C ALA A 124 -11.88 -0.19 -12.48
N SER A 125 -12.41 0.55 -11.52
CA SER A 125 -11.78 1.78 -11.03
C SER A 125 -10.47 1.49 -10.31
N VAL A 126 -10.44 0.45 -9.46
CA VAL A 126 -9.24 0.05 -8.72
C VAL A 126 -8.16 -0.49 -9.68
N SER A 127 -8.52 -1.36 -10.63
CA SER A 127 -7.59 -1.89 -11.64
C SER A 127 -6.91 -0.78 -12.41
N ARG A 128 -7.69 0.19 -12.92
CA ARG A 128 -7.19 1.35 -13.64
C ARG A 128 -6.29 2.22 -12.78
N ALA A 129 -6.70 2.53 -11.55
CA ALA A 129 -5.93 3.39 -10.66
C ALA A 129 -4.55 2.80 -10.33
N ILE A 130 -4.48 1.49 -10.07
CA ILE A 130 -3.20 0.80 -9.83
C ILE A 130 -2.37 0.79 -11.11
N SER A 131 -2.97 0.46 -12.26
CA SER A 131 -2.27 0.46 -13.55
C SER A 131 -1.63 1.82 -13.86
N GLU A 132 -2.34 2.91 -13.65
CA GLU A 132 -1.85 4.29 -13.82
C GLU A 132 -0.71 4.60 -12.82
N ALA A 133 -0.84 4.15 -11.56
CA ALA A 133 0.18 4.37 -10.53
C ALA A 133 1.48 3.59 -10.74
N VAL A 134 1.40 2.38 -11.33
CA VAL A 134 2.58 1.51 -11.57
C VAL A 134 3.19 1.74 -12.95
N GLY A 135 2.39 2.14 -13.94
CA GLY A 135 2.83 2.22 -15.34
C GLY A 135 2.96 0.85 -16.02
N ILE A 136 2.02 -0.07 -15.72
CA ILE A 136 1.86 -1.36 -16.41
C ILE A 136 0.43 -1.49 -16.94
N ARG A 137 0.19 -2.47 -17.83
CA ARG A 137 -1.08 -2.63 -18.55
C ARG A 137 -2.28 -2.80 -17.61
N ASP A 138 -3.35 -2.04 -17.82
CA ASP A 138 -4.66 -2.34 -17.22
C ASP A 138 -5.32 -3.51 -17.95
N ARG A 139 -5.68 -4.57 -17.22
CA ARG A 139 -6.45 -5.71 -17.74
C ARG A 139 -7.90 -5.70 -17.27
N GLY A 140 -8.26 -4.69 -16.46
CA GLY A 140 -9.61 -4.37 -16.06
C GLY A 140 -10.20 -5.29 -15.01
N ALA A 141 -11.50 -5.09 -14.80
CA ALA A 141 -12.31 -5.90 -13.90
C ALA A 141 -12.70 -7.23 -14.56
N LYS A 142 -12.65 -8.33 -13.80
CA LYS A 142 -13.07 -9.66 -14.28
C LYS A 142 -14.02 -10.34 -13.31
N GLU A 143 -15.18 -10.74 -13.79
CA GLU A 143 -16.12 -11.50 -12.97
C GLU A 143 -15.58 -12.91 -12.71
N ARG A 144 -15.55 -13.33 -11.44
CA ARG A 144 -15.04 -14.64 -10.98
C ARG A 144 -15.89 -15.17 -9.83
N LYS A 145 -17.05 -15.75 -10.16
CA LYS A 145 -18.06 -16.18 -9.17
C LYS A 145 -17.66 -17.44 -8.39
N GLU A 146 -16.69 -18.18 -8.87
CA GLU A 146 -16.20 -19.43 -8.28
C GLU A 146 -15.16 -19.23 -7.18
N LEU A 147 -14.56 -18.03 -7.06
CA LEU A 147 -13.50 -17.77 -6.08
C LEU A 147 -14.07 -17.65 -4.67
N ARG A 148 -13.55 -18.46 -3.74
CA ARG A 148 -14.08 -18.61 -2.39
C ARG A 148 -14.11 -17.31 -1.59
N VAL A 149 -13.05 -16.51 -1.67
CA VAL A 149 -12.98 -15.20 -0.99
C VAL A 149 -13.95 -14.17 -1.57
N LEU A 150 -14.47 -14.38 -2.78
CA LEU A 150 -15.45 -13.49 -3.41
C LEU A 150 -16.90 -13.95 -3.19
N ASN A 151 -17.13 -15.26 -3.09
CA ASN A 151 -18.49 -15.83 -3.02
C ASN A 151 -18.92 -16.31 -1.63
N SER A 152 -18.01 -16.43 -0.67
CA SER A 152 -18.28 -16.99 0.66
C SER A 152 -18.16 -15.97 1.80
N THR A 153 -17.73 -14.74 1.53
CA THR A 153 -17.83 -13.64 2.49
C THR A 153 -19.27 -13.12 2.56
N ASN A 154 -19.68 -12.65 3.74
CA ASN A 154 -21.04 -12.14 3.98
C ASN A 154 -21.20 -10.63 3.67
N ALA A 155 -20.18 -10.02 3.07
CA ALA A 155 -20.16 -8.66 2.55
C ALA A 155 -19.46 -8.62 1.16
N PRO A 156 -19.64 -7.53 0.39
CA PRO A 156 -18.96 -7.37 -0.89
C PRO A 156 -17.45 -7.55 -0.80
N ALA A 157 -16.86 -8.19 -1.81
CA ALA A 157 -15.43 -8.46 -1.87
C ALA A 157 -14.83 -8.17 -3.26
N ILE A 158 -13.57 -7.78 -3.27
CA ILE A 158 -12.72 -7.69 -4.46
C ILE A 158 -11.38 -8.41 -4.22
N LEU A 159 -10.82 -8.99 -5.29
CA LEU A 159 -9.49 -9.60 -5.27
C LEU A 159 -8.61 -8.88 -6.28
N ILE A 160 -7.53 -8.28 -5.79
CA ILE A 160 -6.62 -7.45 -6.59
C ILE A 160 -5.39 -8.28 -6.94
N GLU A 161 -5.16 -8.48 -8.23
CA GLU A 161 -3.93 -9.04 -8.78
C GLU A 161 -2.99 -7.87 -9.13
N LEU A 162 -2.07 -7.53 -8.22
CA LEU A 162 -1.33 -6.25 -8.28
C LEU A 162 -0.37 -6.15 -9.48
N ALA A 163 0.19 -7.29 -9.91
CA ALA A 163 1.03 -7.43 -11.10
C ALA A 163 1.29 -8.93 -11.37
N PHE A 164 2.01 -9.27 -12.44
CA PHE A 164 2.52 -10.64 -12.66
C PHE A 164 3.86 -10.87 -11.93
N ILE A 165 3.88 -11.75 -10.92
CA ILE A 165 5.12 -12.09 -10.17
C ILE A 165 6.19 -12.74 -11.05
N THR A 166 5.76 -13.39 -12.14
CA THR A 166 6.65 -14.04 -13.11
C THR A 166 7.22 -13.08 -14.16
N ASN A 167 6.80 -11.81 -14.18
CA ASN A 167 7.30 -10.80 -15.10
C ASN A 167 8.26 -9.82 -14.38
N PRO A 168 9.55 -9.78 -14.78
CA PRO A 168 10.54 -8.91 -14.14
C PRO A 168 10.26 -7.40 -14.28
N ASP A 169 9.59 -6.97 -15.36
CA ASP A 169 9.24 -5.57 -15.57
C ASP A 169 8.11 -5.12 -14.63
N ASP A 170 7.07 -5.95 -14.54
CA ASP A 170 5.96 -5.80 -13.60
C ASP A 170 6.47 -5.71 -12.16
N MET A 171 7.29 -6.67 -11.72
CA MET A 171 7.84 -6.67 -10.37
C MET A 171 8.72 -5.45 -10.09
N ARG A 172 9.59 -5.06 -11.02
CA ARG A 172 10.44 -3.87 -10.86
C ARG A 172 9.59 -2.60 -10.70
N LYS A 173 8.57 -2.43 -11.55
CA LYS A 173 7.70 -1.25 -11.50
C LYS A 173 6.82 -1.23 -10.27
N LEU A 174 6.23 -2.36 -9.89
CA LEU A 174 5.40 -2.50 -8.70
C LEU A 174 6.18 -2.13 -7.43
N LEU A 175 7.38 -2.69 -7.26
CA LEU A 175 8.21 -2.46 -6.07
C LEU A 175 8.76 -1.03 -6.01
N ASN A 176 9.00 -0.37 -7.14
CA ASN A 176 9.44 1.03 -7.18
C ASN A 176 8.29 2.03 -6.97
N ASN A 177 7.02 1.60 -7.08
CA ASN A 177 5.84 2.46 -6.99
C ASN A 177 4.86 2.06 -5.88
N LYS A 178 5.31 1.29 -4.87
CA LYS A 178 4.45 0.78 -3.77
C LYS A 178 3.55 1.85 -3.18
N HIS A 179 4.11 3.01 -2.80
CA HIS A 179 3.33 4.11 -2.22
C HIS A 179 2.27 4.67 -3.17
N ASN A 180 2.59 4.85 -4.46
CA ASN A 180 1.63 5.36 -5.42
C ASN A 180 0.47 4.38 -5.60
N VAL A 181 0.76 3.08 -5.63
CA VAL A 181 -0.25 2.01 -5.68
C VAL A 181 -1.15 2.04 -4.46
N ILE A 182 -0.56 2.11 -3.27
CA ILE A 182 -1.32 2.07 -2.02
C ILE A 182 -2.23 3.30 -1.91
N THR A 183 -1.70 4.50 -2.17
CA THR A 183 -2.47 5.74 -2.13
C THR A 183 -3.56 5.78 -3.22
N SER A 184 -3.30 5.22 -4.41
CA SER A 184 -4.32 5.11 -5.46
C SER A 184 -5.47 4.20 -5.04
N ILE A 185 -5.18 3.05 -4.42
CA ILE A 185 -6.22 2.14 -3.89
C ILE A 185 -7.06 2.86 -2.84
N VAL A 186 -6.43 3.49 -1.84
CA VAL A 186 -7.16 4.20 -0.77
C VAL A 186 -8.08 5.27 -1.34
N LYS A 187 -7.55 6.11 -2.24
CA LYS A 187 -8.31 7.18 -2.89
C LYS A 187 -9.47 6.64 -3.71
N THR A 188 -9.27 5.59 -4.47
CA THR A 188 -10.33 4.99 -5.30
C THR A 188 -11.41 4.33 -4.45
N VAL A 189 -11.05 3.65 -3.36
CA VAL A 189 -12.01 2.91 -2.52
C VAL A 189 -12.81 3.84 -1.60
N THR A 190 -12.18 4.90 -1.07
CA THR A 190 -12.78 5.73 -0.01
C THR A 190 -13.04 7.18 -0.41
N GLY A 191 -12.48 7.64 -1.53
CA GLY A 191 -12.44 9.05 -1.91
C GLY A 191 -11.50 9.89 -1.03
N ARG A 192 -10.83 9.30 -0.04
CA ARG A 192 -9.94 10.01 0.89
C ARG A 192 -8.53 10.02 0.36
N GLU A 193 -7.83 11.13 0.59
CA GLU A 193 -6.39 11.15 0.37
C GLU A 193 -5.69 10.58 1.59
N VAL A 194 -4.68 9.76 1.36
CA VAL A 194 -3.73 9.41 2.40
C VAL A 194 -2.91 10.68 2.64
N PRO A 195 -2.91 11.24 3.86
CA PRO A 195 -2.09 12.40 4.15
C PRO A 195 -0.66 12.09 3.70
N VAL A 196 -0.17 12.85 2.73
CA VAL A 196 1.25 12.80 2.43
C VAL A 196 1.92 13.15 3.75
N THR A 197 2.81 12.31 4.26
CA THR A 197 3.79 12.71 5.27
C THR A 197 4.70 13.74 4.58
N SER A 198 4.15 14.94 4.43
CA SER A 198 4.50 15.96 3.43
C SER A 198 5.57 16.92 3.93
N GLY A 199 6.42 16.47 4.84
CA GLY A 199 7.72 17.09 4.98
C GLY A 199 8.67 16.24 4.17
N LYS A 200 9.13 16.71 3.01
CA LYS A 200 10.48 16.32 2.62
C LYS A 200 11.36 16.75 3.78
N LYS A 201 11.94 15.80 4.48
CA LYS A 201 12.80 16.06 5.63
C LYS A 201 14.24 15.77 5.25
N LYS A 202 15.14 16.57 5.77
CA LYS A 202 16.56 16.23 5.85
C LYS A 202 16.79 15.68 7.26
N ILE A 203 17.44 14.54 7.37
CA ILE A 203 17.91 14.03 8.65
C ILE A 203 19.27 14.65 8.92
N VAL A 204 19.44 15.22 10.11
CA VAL A 204 20.71 15.76 10.58
C VAL A 204 21.14 15.03 11.85
N THR A 205 22.38 14.55 11.90
CA THR A 205 22.98 13.98 13.11
C THR A 205 24.38 14.54 13.32
N GLY A 206 24.79 14.78 14.56
CA GLY A 206 25.99 15.53 14.89
C GLY A 206 26.84 14.88 15.99
N GLY A 207 27.98 15.51 16.29
CA GLY A 207 28.92 14.98 17.28
C GLY A 207 29.63 13.71 16.82
N LEU A 208 29.84 13.58 15.51
CA LEU A 208 30.32 12.33 14.92
C LEU A 208 31.82 12.14 15.21
N SER A 209 32.17 11.01 15.83
CA SER A 209 33.55 10.52 15.85
C SER A 209 33.94 9.93 14.49
N ILE A 210 35.23 9.63 14.27
CA ILE A 210 35.68 8.95 13.04
C ILE A 210 34.97 7.59 12.85
N ALA A 211 34.73 6.85 13.93
CA ALA A 211 34.00 5.59 13.89
C ALA A 211 32.53 5.80 13.49
N ALA A 212 31.87 6.80 14.08
CA ALA A 212 30.50 7.17 13.73
C ALA A 212 30.41 7.59 12.26
N ILE A 213 31.35 8.40 11.76
CA ILE A 213 31.44 8.78 10.35
C ILE A 213 31.46 7.56 9.43
N HIS A 214 32.25 6.53 9.78
CA HIS A 214 32.31 5.31 9.00
C HIS A 214 30.96 4.58 8.98
N GLU A 215 30.36 4.35 10.14
CA GLU A 215 29.09 3.63 10.29
C GLU A 215 27.96 4.30 9.50
N ILE A 216 27.80 5.61 9.66
CA ILE A 216 26.72 6.33 8.97
C ILE A 216 26.96 6.43 7.46
N SER A 217 28.21 6.48 7.02
CA SER A 217 28.56 6.43 5.60
C SER A 217 28.16 5.10 4.97
N GLN A 218 28.33 3.98 5.68
CA GLN A 218 27.86 2.67 5.21
C GLN A 218 26.34 2.66 5.07
N MET A 219 25.62 3.19 6.07
CA MET A 219 24.17 3.30 5.98
C MET A 219 23.71 4.10 4.76
N PHE A 220 24.32 5.26 4.49
CA PHE A 220 23.95 6.06 3.32
C PHE A 220 24.18 5.31 2.00
N LEU A 221 25.29 4.58 1.88
CA LEU A 221 25.60 3.76 0.70
C LEU A 221 24.62 2.60 0.54
N GLU A 222 24.39 1.84 1.60
CA GLU A 222 23.47 0.69 1.61
C GLU A 222 22.04 1.08 1.26
N LYS A 223 21.55 2.19 1.85
CA LYS A 223 20.18 2.68 1.62
C LYS A 223 20.05 3.53 0.36
N ARG A 224 21.17 3.86 -0.30
CA ARG A 224 21.27 4.72 -1.49
C ARG A 224 20.74 6.13 -1.23
N PHE A 225 21.07 6.69 -0.08
CA PHE A 225 20.75 8.07 0.25
C PHE A 225 21.86 9.00 -0.23
N TRP A 226 21.50 10.08 -0.92
CA TRP A 226 22.40 11.22 -1.04
C TRP A 226 22.53 11.86 0.35
N ALA A 227 23.77 12.13 0.77
CA ALA A 227 24.09 12.77 2.03
C ALA A 227 25.47 13.42 1.95
N GLN A 228 25.76 14.30 2.89
CA GLN A 228 27.06 14.92 3.07
C GLN A 228 27.48 14.88 4.53
N ILE A 229 28.80 14.79 4.75
CA ILE A 229 29.43 14.94 6.06
C ILE A 229 30.21 16.24 6.04
N GLN A 230 30.02 17.07 7.06
CA GLN A 230 30.67 18.37 7.18
C GLN A 230 31.45 18.44 8.50
N PHE A 231 32.64 19.02 8.41
CA PHE A 231 33.47 19.39 9.56
C PHE A 231 33.37 20.89 9.80
N LEU A 232 33.11 21.26 11.06
CA LEU A 232 33.08 22.64 11.51
C LEU A 232 34.48 23.07 11.98
N ASN A 233 34.74 24.38 11.99
CA ASN A 233 36.03 24.94 12.38
C ASN A 233 36.46 24.60 13.82
N ASN A 234 35.50 24.22 14.68
CA ASN A 234 35.75 23.78 16.05
C ASN A 234 36.10 22.27 16.14
N GLY A 235 36.29 21.58 15.02
CA GLY A 235 36.64 20.15 14.96
C GLY A 235 35.47 19.20 15.14
N THR A 236 34.24 19.68 15.32
CA THR A 236 33.05 18.83 15.36
C THR A 236 32.54 18.50 13.96
N SER A 237 31.90 17.33 13.82
CA SER A 237 31.31 16.90 12.55
C SER A 237 29.85 16.52 12.68
N TYR A 238 29.14 16.70 11.58
CA TYR A 238 27.75 16.30 11.43
C TYR A 238 27.49 15.76 10.02
N ALA A 239 26.44 14.93 9.89
CA ALA A 239 25.94 14.42 8.64
C ALA A 239 24.56 14.98 8.37
N VAL A 240 24.26 15.25 7.10
CA VAL A 240 22.93 15.66 6.65
C VAL A 240 22.56 14.94 5.36
N THR A 241 21.36 14.34 5.33
CA THR A 241 20.83 13.69 4.14
C THR A 241 20.29 14.70 3.14
N GLY A 242 20.00 14.23 1.93
CA GLY A 242 19.11 14.91 1.01
C GLY A 242 17.67 14.91 1.51
N GLU A 243 16.79 15.39 0.66
CA GLU A 243 15.36 15.34 0.91
C GLU A 243 14.87 13.90 0.92
N LEU A 244 14.36 13.45 2.06
CA LEU A 244 13.73 12.15 2.25
C LEU A 244 12.23 12.33 2.47
N SER A 245 11.44 11.40 1.94
CA SER A 245 9.98 11.36 2.13
C SER A 245 9.48 9.93 2.05
N GLY A 246 8.28 9.66 2.58
CA GLY A 246 7.65 8.34 2.53
C GLY A 246 8.57 7.24 3.10
N GLU A 247 8.66 6.11 2.38
CA GLU A 247 9.47 4.96 2.79
C GLU A 247 10.95 5.28 3.00
N ASN A 248 11.52 6.20 2.22
CA ASN A 248 12.93 6.56 2.39
C ASN A 248 13.18 7.30 3.71
N LEU A 249 12.25 8.17 4.11
CA LEU A 249 12.32 8.81 5.42
C LEU A 249 12.10 7.77 6.54
N ALA A 250 11.06 6.94 6.42
CA ALA A 250 10.76 5.91 7.40
C ALA A 250 11.90 4.89 7.59
N ARG A 251 12.53 4.44 6.50
CA ARG A 251 13.69 3.52 6.52
C ARG A 251 14.90 4.17 7.19
N ALA A 252 15.10 5.46 6.99
CA ALA A 252 16.18 6.19 7.64
C ALA A 252 15.91 6.32 9.14
N GLU A 253 14.74 6.84 9.54
CA GLU A 253 14.35 7.00 10.95
C GLU A 253 14.42 5.68 11.73
N LYS A 254 13.93 4.59 11.12
CA LYS A 254 14.04 3.24 11.69
C LYS A 254 15.49 2.85 11.98
N TRP A 255 16.41 3.09 11.04
CA TRP A 255 17.83 2.76 11.22
C TRP A 255 18.42 3.54 12.39
N PHE A 256 18.18 4.86 12.47
CA PHE A 256 18.67 5.70 13.57
C PHE A 256 18.16 5.21 14.93
N HIS A 257 16.87 4.86 15.01
CA HIS A 257 16.27 4.31 16.21
C HIS A 257 16.90 2.97 16.63
N GLU A 258 17.06 2.02 15.68
CA GLU A 258 17.62 0.70 15.95
C GLU A 258 19.09 0.73 16.40
N HIS A 259 19.85 1.72 15.94
CA HIS A 259 21.28 1.86 16.28
C HIS A 259 21.50 2.80 17.47
N GLY A 260 20.44 3.38 18.06
CA GLY A 260 20.54 4.27 19.22
C GLY A 260 21.15 5.64 18.90
N TRP A 261 21.03 6.08 17.65
CA TRP A 261 21.58 7.36 17.20
C TRP A 261 20.59 8.50 17.40
N SER A 262 21.10 9.65 17.86
CA SER A 262 20.32 10.89 17.90
C SER A 262 20.30 11.57 16.52
N TYR A 263 19.15 12.14 16.16
CA TYR A 263 18.98 12.90 14.93
C TYR A 263 17.89 13.97 15.05
N GLU A 264 17.91 14.91 14.13
CA GLU A 264 16.91 15.95 13.95
C GLU A 264 16.27 15.83 12.56
N LEU A 265 14.96 16.04 12.48
CA LEU A 265 14.27 16.26 11.21
C LEU A 265 14.22 17.75 10.92
N ARG A 266 14.84 18.16 9.80
CA ARG A 266 14.74 19.52 9.28
C ARG A 266 13.82 19.56 8.08
N ASP A 267 12.97 20.58 8.02
CA ASP A 267 12.26 20.88 6.79
C ASP A 267 13.27 21.15 5.66
N ALA A 268 12.96 20.61 4.49
CA ALA A 268 13.81 20.72 3.30
C ALA A 268 13.96 22.17 2.84
#